data_AF-A0A821E593-F1
#
_entry.id   AF-A0A821E593-F1
#
_cell.length_a   1.000
_cell.length_b   1.000
_cell.length_c   1.000
_cell.angle_alpha   90.00
_cell.angle_beta   90.00
_cell.angle_gamma   90.00
#
_symmetry.space_group_name_H-M   'P 1'
#
loop_
_entity.id
_entity.type
_entity.pdbx_description
1 polymer ?
#
loop_
_entity_poly.entity_id
_entity_poly.type
_entity_poly.pdbx_seq_one_letter_code
_entity_poly.pdbx_strand_id
1 'polypeptide(L)'
;MWNVYKVSDRTNNFCEGYNNRFTTRLNKKHPNIWIFINAIQKEIQTVHHLVFQINCGMKPRTKRPKSKIADQRMKELYERFDKKQIDPQELLKELSFFVASGK
;
A
#
# COMPACT_ATOMS: atom_id res chain seq x y z
N MET A 1 -2.24 14.31 -9.78
CA MET A 1 -1.56 13.62 -8.66
C MET A 1 -0.38 14.47 -8.21
N TRP A 2 -0.25 14.80 -6.93
CA TRP A 2 0.54 15.96 -6.47
C TRP A 2 2.04 15.72 -6.23
N ASN A 3 2.54 14.48 -6.28
CA ASN A 3 3.94 14.18 -5.98
C ASN A 3 4.47 13.02 -6.85
N VAL A 4 4.65 13.24 -8.14
CA VAL A 4 5.32 12.27 -9.06
C VAL A 4 6.68 12.82 -9.49
N TYR A 5 7.28 13.70 -8.69
CA TYR A 5 8.55 14.32 -9.04
C TYR A 5 9.69 13.41 -8.62
N LYS A 6 10.49 12.94 -9.59
CA LYS A 6 11.69 12.09 -9.39
C LYS A 6 11.42 10.71 -8.74
N VAL A 7 10.25 10.11 -8.95
CA VAL A 7 10.00 8.72 -8.53
C VAL A 7 10.54 7.77 -9.60
N SER A 8 11.35 6.78 -9.21
CA SER A 8 11.93 5.77 -10.11
C SER A 8 10.94 4.69 -10.55
N ASP A 9 9.80 4.59 -9.85
CA ASP A 9 8.76 3.62 -10.15
C ASP A 9 8.05 3.98 -11.45
N ARG A 10 7.85 2.96 -12.31
CA ARG A 10 7.16 3.11 -13.60
C ARG A 10 5.71 3.59 -13.44
N THR A 11 5.11 3.42 -12.26
CA THR A 11 3.75 3.86 -11.92
C THR A 11 3.73 4.65 -10.62
N ASN A 12 2.71 5.49 -10.47
CA ASN A 12 2.56 6.44 -9.38
C ASN A 12 1.65 5.93 -8.25
N ASN A 13 1.42 4.61 -8.20
CA ASN A 13 0.51 3.91 -7.29
C ASN A 13 0.72 4.29 -5.81
N PHE A 14 1.97 4.46 -5.39
CA PHE A 14 2.30 4.88 -4.02
C PHE A 14 1.69 6.24 -3.67
N CYS A 15 1.87 7.22 -4.56
CA CYS A 15 1.34 8.57 -4.39
C CYS A 15 -0.19 8.57 -4.49
N GLU A 16 -0.77 7.71 -5.31
CA GLU A 16 -2.21 7.47 -5.40
C GLU A 16 -2.77 6.96 -4.06
N GLY A 17 -2.15 5.92 -3.51
CA GLY A 17 -2.51 5.35 -2.21
C GLY A 17 -2.39 6.36 -1.06
N TYR A 18 -1.29 7.13 -1.04
CA TYR A 18 -1.11 8.19 -0.06
C TYR A 18 -2.19 9.27 -0.18
N ASN A 19 -2.41 9.81 -1.39
CA ASN A 19 -3.38 10.87 -1.61
C ASN A 19 -4.81 10.41 -1.29
N ASN A 20 -5.16 9.17 -1.62
CA ASN A 20 -6.46 8.60 -1.27
C ASN A 20 -6.62 8.53 0.26
N ARG A 21 -5.66 7.92 0.95
CA ARG A 21 -5.65 7.83 2.43
C ARG A 21 -5.71 9.21 3.10
N PHE A 22 -4.95 10.18 2.60
CA PHE A 22 -4.92 11.53 3.14
C PHE A 22 -6.26 12.25 2.92
N THR A 23 -6.87 12.10 1.74
CA THR A 23 -8.20 12.64 1.44
C THR A 23 -9.27 12.02 2.34
N THR A 24 -9.22 10.70 2.56
CA THR A 24 -10.11 10.02 3.52
C THR A 24 -9.93 10.55 4.93
N ARG A 25 -8.68 10.79 5.37
CA ARG A 25 -8.38 11.37 6.70
C ARG A 25 -8.86 12.81 6.85
N LEU A 26 -8.72 13.62 5.80
CA LEU A 26 -9.23 14.99 5.76
C LEU A 26 -10.75 15.02 5.89
N ASN A 27 -11.45 14.00 5.35
CA ASN A 27 -12.90 13.83 5.38
C ASN A 27 -13.69 15.10 5.03
N LYS A 28 -13.16 15.91 4.12
CA LYS A 28 -13.76 17.15 3.63
C LYS A 28 -13.48 17.32 2.16
N LYS A 29 -14.52 17.66 1.39
CA LYS A 29 -14.42 17.89 -0.06
C LYS A 29 -13.62 19.17 -0.40
N HIS A 30 -13.80 20.23 0.40
CA HIS A 30 -13.12 21.52 0.23
C HIS A 30 -12.64 22.04 1.60
N PRO A 31 -11.52 21.52 2.14
CA PRO A 31 -10.95 22.06 3.37
C PRO A 31 -10.39 23.46 3.14
N ASN A 32 -10.59 24.37 4.11
CA ASN A 32 -9.86 25.64 4.11
C ASN A 32 -8.37 25.40 4.44
N ILE A 33 -7.54 26.42 4.23
CA ILE A 33 -6.09 26.32 4.39
C ILE A 33 -5.67 25.88 5.80
N TRP A 34 -6.37 26.33 6.85
CA TRP A 34 -6.07 25.96 8.23
C TRP A 34 -6.36 24.50 8.54
N ILE A 35 -7.49 23.99 8.04
CA ILE A 35 -7.84 22.56 8.16
C ILE A 35 -6.79 21.71 7.45
N PHE A 36 -6.35 22.14 6.28
CA PHE A 36 -5.33 21.45 5.50
C PHE A 36 -3.98 21.41 6.22
N ILE A 37 -3.51 22.56 6.72
CA ILE A 37 -2.26 22.64 7.50
C ILE A 37 -2.32 21.75 8.74
N ASN A 38 -3.42 21.82 9.49
CA ASN A 38 -3.61 21.00 10.70
C ASN A 38 -3.58 19.50 10.37
N ALA A 39 -4.13 19.09 9.23
CA ALA A 39 -4.10 17.70 8.79
C ALA A 39 -2.68 17.23 8.43
N ILE A 40 -1.88 18.08 7.78
CA ILE A 40 -0.46 17.81 7.50
C ILE A 40 0.31 17.65 8.81
N GLN A 41 0.13 18.56 9.77
CA GLN A 41 0.81 18.47 11.07
C GLN A 41 0.47 17.17 11.81
N LYS A 42 -0.81 16.76 11.81
CA LYS A 42 -1.24 15.48 12.38
C LYS A 42 -0.64 14.27 11.66
N GLU A 43 -0.51 14.32 10.34
CA GLU A 43 0.15 13.27 9.56
C GLU A 43 1.62 13.12 9.99
N ILE A 44 2.34 14.23 10.07
CA ILE A 44 3.74 14.28 10.54
C ILE A 44 3.86 13.71 11.95
N GLN A 45 3.02 14.16 12.89
CA GLN A 45 3.00 13.64 14.27
C GLN A 45 2.74 12.13 14.32
N THR A 46 1.82 11.62 13.49
CA THR A 46 1.54 10.18 13.41
C THR A 46 2.76 9.39 12.96
N VAL A 47 3.50 9.92 11.98
CA VAL A 47 4.73 9.30 11.46
C VAL A 47 5.83 9.33 12.53
N HIS A 48 6.07 10.47 13.18
CA HIS A 48 7.05 10.57 14.26
C HIS A 48 6.72 9.62 15.41
N HIS A 49 5.45 9.52 15.79
CA HIS A 49 5.01 8.60 16.82
C HIS A 49 5.30 7.15 16.42
N LEU A 50 4.99 6.75 15.19
CA LEU A 50 5.30 5.41 14.69
C LEU A 50 6.81 5.11 14.71
N VAL A 51 7.64 6.05 14.27
CA VAL A 51 9.11 5.90 14.31
C VAL A 51 9.60 5.75 15.75
N PHE A 52 9.08 6.57 16.67
CA PHE A 52 9.41 6.47 18.09
C PHE A 52 9.02 5.11 18.67
N GLN A 53 7.81 4.62 18.39
CA GLN A 53 7.35 3.29 18.82
C GLN A 53 8.31 2.18 18.34
N ILE A 54 8.72 2.23 17.07
CA ILE A 54 9.66 1.26 16.48
C ILE A 54 11.02 1.33 17.20
N ASN A 55 11.53 2.55 17.46
CA ASN A 55 12.79 2.75 18.18
C ASN A 55 12.72 2.24 19.62
N CYS A 56 11.54 2.26 20.24
CA CYS A 56 11.29 1.65 21.55
C CYS A 56 11.09 0.12 21.50
N GLY A 57 11.30 -0.52 20.35
CA GLY A 57 11.17 -1.97 20.18
C GLY A 57 9.73 -2.45 19.97
N MET A 58 8.75 -1.56 19.83
CA MET A 58 7.39 -1.97 19.48
C MET A 58 7.30 -2.41 18.04
N LYS A 59 6.57 -3.50 17.79
CA LYS A 59 6.36 -4.00 16.43
C LYS A 59 5.31 -3.13 15.72
N PRO A 60 5.55 -2.74 14.45
CA PRO A 60 4.58 -1.99 13.69
C PRO A 60 3.30 -2.81 13.47
N ARG A 61 2.19 -2.10 13.20
CA ARG A 61 0.91 -2.74 12.92
C ARG A 61 1.07 -3.76 11.79
N THR A 62 0.65 -4.99 12.05
CA THR A 62 0.75 -6.05 11.04
C THR A 62 -0.26 -5.84 9.90
N LYS A 63 0.10 -6.31 8.70
CA LYS A 63 -0.79 -6.31 7.52
C LYS A 63 -2.13 -6.95 7.86
N ARG A 64 -3.21 -6.47 7.22
CA ARG A 64 -4.55 -7.05 7.37
C ARG A 64 -4.52 -8.54 6.97
N PRO A 65 -5.29 -9.43 7.63
CA PRO A 65 -5.28 -10.87 7.32
C PRO A 65 -5.50 -11.18 5.83
N LYS A 66 -6.46 -10.50 5.18
CA LYS A 66 -6.72 -10.66 3.73
C LYS A 66 -5.49 -10.35 2.86
N SER A 67 -4.74 -9.30 3.19
CA SER A 67 -3.51 -8.94 2.47
C SER A 67 -2.40 -9.97 2.72
N LYS A 68 -2.27 -10.49 3.94
CA LYS A 68 -1.31 -11.58 4.24
C LYS A 68 -1.63 -12.84 3.44
N ILE A 69 -2.92 -13.21 3.34
CA ILE A 69 -3.35 -14.39 2.57
C ILE A 69 -3.06 -14.18 1.08
N ALA A 70 -3.36 -13.01 0.53
CA ALA A 70 -3.05 -12.71 -0.87
C ALA A 70 -1.54 -12.77 -1.15
N ASP A 71 -0.71 -12.16 -0.28
CA ASP A 71 0.75 -12.22 -0.38
C ASP A 71 1.26 -13.67 -0.30
N GLN A 72 0.70 -14.47 0.61
CA GLN A 72 1.06 -15.88 0.79
C GLN A 72 0.70 -16.71 -0.45
N ARG A 73 -0.51 -16.57 -0.98
CA ARG A 73 -0.94 -17.27 -2.21
C ARG A 73 -0.08 -16.88 -3.41
N MET A 74 0.28 -15.60 -3.52
CA MET A 74 1.18 -15.12 -4.57
C MET A 74 2.55 -15.77 -4.44
N LYS A 75 3.11 -15.84 -3.22
CA LYS A 75 4.39 -16.48 -2.96
C LYS A 75 4.37 -17.97 -3.33
N GLU A 76 3.34 -18.70 -2.91
CA GLU A 76 3.17 -20.12 -3.23
C GLU A 76 3.06 -20.37 -4.75
N LEU A 77 2.37 -19.49 -5.47
CA LEU A 77 2.24 -19.57 -6.92
C LEU A 77 3.60 -19.41 -7.62
N TYR A 78 4.40 -18.44 -7.20
CA TYR A 78 5.77 -18.28 -7.70
C TYR A 78 6.66 -19.47 -7.35
N GLU A 79 6.59 -19.99 -6.13
CA GLU A 79 7.37 -21.18 -5.73
C GLU A 79 7.01 -22.42 -6.57
N ARG A 80 5.72 -22.60 -6.93
CA ARG A 80 5.27 -23.68 -7.83
C ARG A 80 5.81 -23.49 -9.24
N PHE A 81 5.84 -22.25 -9.73
CA PHE A 81 6.39 -21.93 -11.04
C PHE A 81 7.90 -22.19 -11.08
N ASP A 82 8.65 -21.74 -10.08
CA ASP A 82 10.10 -21.96 -9.98
C ASP A 82 10.46 -23.44 -9.92
N LYS A 83 9.63 -24.25 -9.24
CA LYS A 83 9.74 -25.72 -9.21
C LYS A 83 9.28 -26.41 -10.50
N LYS A 84 8.89 -25.65 -11.53
CA LYS A 84 8.37 -26.13 -12.83
C LYS A 84 7.14 -27.04 -12.69
N GLN A 85 6.35 -26.85 -11.63
CA GLN A 85 5.12 -27.61 -11.40
C GLN A 85 3.93 -27.04 -12.17
N ILE A 86 4.03 -25.78 -12.60
CA ILE A 86 3.05 -25.09 -13.43
C ILE A 86 3.78 -24.44 -14.61
N ASP A 87 3.11 -24.35 -15.74
CA ASP A 87 3.65 -23.69 -16.93
C ASP A 87 3.41 -22.17 -16.88
N PRO A 88 4.06 -21.39 -17.77
CA PRO A 88 3.87 -19.94 -17.81
C PRO A 88 2.42 -19.52 -18.12
N GLN A 89 1.65 -20.33 -18.85
CA GLN A 89 0.27 -19.99 -19.21
C GLN A 89 -0.66 -20.12 -18.00
N GLU A 90 -0.47 -21.16 -17.21
CA GLU A 90 -1.18 -21.40 -15.96
C GLU A 90 -0.83 -20.34 -14.91
N LEU A 91 0.44 -19.93 -14.82
CA LEU A 91 0.84 -18.79 -13.99
C LEU A 91 0.08 -17.51 -14.37
N LEU A 92 0.05 -17.15 -15.66
CA LEU A 92 -0.63 -15.95 -16.14
C LEU A 92 -2.15 -16.01 -15.91
N LYS A 93 -2.76 -17.19 -16.07
CA LYS A 93 -4.17 -17.42 -15.79
C LYS A 93 -4.47 -17.18 -14.31
N GLU A 94 -3.68 -17.76 -13.41
CA GLU A 94 -3.85 -17.56 -11.97
C GLU A 94 -3.65 -16.09 -11.57
N LEU A 95 -2.63 -15.43 -12.11
CA LEU A 95 -2.38 -13.99 -11.89
C LEU A 95 -3.57 -13.12 -12.34
N SER A 96 -4.27 -13.50 -13.41
CA SER A 96 -5.44 -12.77 -13.90
C SER A 96 -6.58 -12.71 -12.86
N PHE A 97 -6.77 -13.78 -12.08
CA PHE A 97 -7.78 -13.82 -11.02
C PHE A 97 -7.44 -12.89 -9.85
N PHE A 98 -6.15 -12.68 -9.56
CA PHE A 98 -5.71 -11.70 -8.56
C PHE A 98 -6.01 -10.27 -9.01
N VAL A 99 -5.78 -9.96 -10.29
CA VAL A 99 -6.07 -8.63 -10.85
C VAL A 99 -7.57 -8.35 -10.91
N ALA A 100 -8.39 -9.35 -11.25
CA ALA A 100 -9.84 -9.22 -11.31
C ALA A 100 -10.50 -9.07 -9.92
N SER A 101 -9.92 -9.69 -8.88
CA SER A 101 -10.45 -9.66 -7.50
C SER A 101 -10.08 -8.39 -6.71
N GLY A 102 -9.25 -7.50 -7.29
CA GLY A 102 -8.72 -6.30 -6.65
C GLY A 102 -9.53 -5.01 -6.88
N LYS A 103 -10.70 -5.09 -7.52
CA LYS A 103 -11.62 -3.95 -7.74
C LYS A 103 -12.78 -3.95 -6.76
#